data_AF-A0AA97AVF7-F1
#
_entry.id   AF-A0AA97AVF7-F1
#
_cell.length_a   1.000
_cell.length_b   1.000
_cell.length_c   1.000
_cell.angle_alpha   90.00
_cell.angle_beta   90.00
_cell.angle_gamma   90.00
#
_symmetry.space_group_name_H-M   'P 1'
#
loop_
_entity.id
_entity.type
_entity.pdbx_description
1 polymer ?
#
loop_
_entity_poly.entity_id
_entity_poly.type
_entity_poly.pdbx_seq_one_letter_code
_entity_poly.pdbx_strand_id
1 'polypeptide(L)'
;MIEYRYPEEKTVALFFAELLQDSVAMDILERGYVTTSEEATHLSKFFWAMVEKSAQEPELPCEASSESWLEKLYNSFGGYLFEKGYEQQWDDEIDNA
;
A
#
# COMPACT_ATOMS: atom_id res chain seq x y z
N MET A 1 12.47 -0.56 7.27
CA MET A 1 11.48 0.42 6.79
C MET A 1 10.40 -0.39 6.11
N ILE A 2 9.50 0.18 5.30
CA ILE A 2 8.77 -0.63 4.33
C ILE A 2 9.82 -1.16 3.35
N GLU A 3 10.06 -2.46 3.38
CA GLU A 3 11.03 -3.11 2.51
C GLU A 3 10.32 -3.51 1.23
N TYR A 4 10.80 -3.00 0.10
CA TYR A 4 10.30 -3.36 -1.22
C TYR A 4 11.29 -4.31 -1.89
N ARG A 5 10.77 -5.34 -2.55
CA ARG A 5 11.61 -6.26 -3.32
C ARG A 5 12.06 -5.64 -4.65
N TYR A 6 11.23 -4.77 -5.21
CA TYR A 6 11.48 -4.03 -6.44
C TYR A 6 11.24 -2.53 -6.19
N PRO A 7 12.12 -1.63 -6.67
CA PRO A 7 11.92 -0.19 -6.51
C PRO A 7 10.60 0.30 -7.14
N GLU A 8 10.13 -0.37 -8.19
CA GLU A 8 8.86 -0.11 -8.87
C GLU A 8 7.64 -0.29 -7.95
N GLU A 9 7.72 -1.11 -6.90
CA GLU A 9 6.63 -1.23 -5.92
C GLU A 9 6.34 0.11 -5.25
N LYS A 10 7.39 0.82 -4.81
CA LYS A 10 7.24 2.16 -4.23
C LYS A 10 6.71 3.14 -5.28
N THR A 11 7.19 3.07 -6.52
CA THR A 11 6.71 3.92 -7.62
C THR A 11 5.21 3.73 -7.87
N VAL A 12 4.74 2.48 -7.91
CA VAL A 12 3.32 2.16 -8.10
C VAL A 12 2.50 2.60 -6.89
N ALA A 13 2.97 2.37 -5.67
CA ALA A 13 2.28 2.83 -4.47
C ALA A 13 2.13 4.37 -4.44
N LEU A 14 3.19 5.11 -4.77
CA LEU A 14 3.14 6.58 -4.86
C LEU A 14 2.19 7.05 -5.97
N PHE A 15 2.18 6.37 -7.12
CA PHE A 15 1.21 6.65 -8.19
C PHE A 15 -0.23 6.48 -7.72
N PHE A 16 -0.54 5.42 -6.99
CA PHE A 16 -1.88 5.24 -6.45
C PHE A 16 -2.22 6.26 -5.35
N ALA A 17 -1.27 6.66 -4.52
CA ALA A 17 -1.47 7.72 -3.53
C ALA A 17 -1.83 9.06 -4.21
N GLU A 18 -1.16 9.41 -5.31
CA GLU A 18 -1.52 10.57 -6.12
C GLU A 18 -2.90 10.41 -6.77
N LEU A 19 -3.18 9.25 -7.38
CA LEU A 19 -4.43 8.95 -8.07
C LEU A 19 -5.65 8.96 -7.14
N LEU A 20 -5.47 8.54 -5.89
CA LEU A 20 -6.49 8.55 -4.84
C LEU A 20 -6.56 9.88 -4.08
N GLN A 21 -5.65 10.81 -4.36
CA GLN A 21 -5.48 12.07 -3.63
C GLN A 21 -5.26 11.87 -2.13
N ASP A 22 -4.54 10.80 -1.77
CA ASP A 22 -4.29 10.40 -0.39
C ASP A 22 -2.94 10.94 0.10
N SER A 23 -2.95 12.14 0.68
CA SER A 23 -1.74 12.78 1.20
C SER A 23 -1.11 12.03 2.37
N VAL A 24 -1.90 11.31 3.17
CA VAL A 24 -1.39 10.58 4.34
C VAL A 24 -0.63 9.34 3.88
N ALA A 25 -1.18 8.60 2.92
CA ALA A 25 -0.46 7.49 2.28
C ALA A 25 0.82 7.99 1.58
N MET A 26 0.75 9.11 0.85
CA MET A 26 1.92 9.73 0.22
C MET A 26 3.04 10.00 1.25
N ASP A 27 2.71 10.66 2.36
CA ASP A 27 3.68 10.99 3.42
C ASP A 27 4.30 9.71 4.04
N ILE A 28 3.49 8.69 4.29
CA ILE A 28 3.96 7.39 4.83
C ILE A 28 4.92 6.73 3.84
N LEU A 29 4.59 6.70 2.55
CA LEU A 29 5.37 6.04 1.51
C LEU A 29 6.69 6.77 1.23
N GLU A 30 6.66 8.10 1.17
CA GLU A 30 7.86 8.93 1.02
C GLU A 30 8.83 8.69 2.18
N ARG A 31 8.31 8.77 3.41
CA ARG A 31 9.05 8.52 4.65
C ARG A 31 9.49 7.06 4.79
N GLY A 32 8.72 6.12 4.24
CA GLY A 32 9.00 4.69 4.24
C GLY A 32 8.71 3.98 5.56
N TYR A 33 7.93 4.57 6.47
CA TYR A 33 7.49 3.91 7.71
C TYR A 33 6.27 4.59 8.34
N VAL A 34 5.46 3.80 9.04
CA VAL A 34 4.40 4.28 9.94
C VAL A 34 4.98 4.54 11.34
N THR A 35 4.37 5.48 12.06
CA THR A 35 4.79 5.95 13.39
C THR A 35 3.75 5.65 14.46
N THR A 36 2.50 5.45 14.06
CA THR A 36 1.39 5.16 14.97
C THR A 36 0.49 4.05 14.42
N SER A 37 -0.37 3.52 15.29
CA SER A 37 -1.41 2.58 14.90
C SER A 37 -2.39 3.19 13.90
N GLU A 38 -2.67 4.49 13.98
CA GLU A 38 -3.56 5.17 13.04
C GLU A 38 -2.94 5.22 11.63
N GLU A 39 -1.64 5.51 11.52
CA GLU A 39 -0.94 5.44 10.23
C GLU A 39 -0.85 4.01 9.70
N ALA A 40 -0.72 3.00 10.57
CA ALA A 40 -0.79 1.60 10.18
C ALA A 40 -2.16 1.25 9.58
N THR A 41 -3.25 1.60 10.28
CA THR A 41 -4.62 1.45 9.76
C THR A 41 -4.81 2.20 8.45
N HIS A 42 -4.25 3.41 8.33
CA HIS A 42 -4.34 4.19 7.10
C HIS A 42 -3.64 3.50 5.94
N LEU A 43 -2.45 2.95 6.15
CA LEU A 43 -1.71 2.20 5.14
C LEU A 43 -2.48 0.93 4.70
N SER A 44 -3.13 0.23 5.63
CA SER A 44 -4.00 -0.92 5.33
C SER A 44 -5.19 -0.52 4.46
N LYS A 45 -5.92 0.54 4.83
CA LYS A 45 -7.04 1.08 4.05
C LYS A 45 -6.63 1.54 2.67
N PHE A 46 -5.48 2.20 2.61
CA PHE A 46 -4.89 2.65 1.36
C PHE A 46 -4.67 1.47 0.40
N PHE A 47 -4.11 0.36 0.88
CA PHE A 47 -3.93 -0.83 0.05
C PHE A 47 -5.24 -1.32 -0.57
N TRP A 48 -6.32 -1.43 0.21
CA TRP A 48 -7.61 -1.85 -0.31
C TRP A 48 -8.24 -0.84 -1.27
N ALA A 49 -8.06 0.46 -1.03
CA ALA A 49 -8.43 1.49 -1.98
C ALA A 49 -7.64 1.36 -3.30
N MET A 50 -6.37 0.92 -3.27
CA MET A 50 -5.62 0.59 -4.49
C MET A 50 -6.25 -0.58 -5.24
N VAL A 51 -6.68 -1.63 -4.53
CA VAL A 51 -7.36 -2.79 -5.13
C VAL A 51 -8.63 -2.34 -5.85
N GLU A 52 -9.50 -1.57 -5.20
CA GLU A 52 -10.70 -1.01 -5.83
C GLU A 52 -10.37 -0.14 -7.04
N LYS A 53 -9.38 0.74 -6.91
CA LYS A 53 -8.99 1.68 -7.97
C LYS A 53 -8.37 0.94 -9.16
N SER A 54 -7.69 -0.17 -8.93
CA SER A 54 -7.06 -0.97 -9.97
C SER A 54 -8.05 -1.60 -10.95
N ALA A 55 -9.29 -1.84 -10.51
CA ALA A 55 -10.36 -2.37 -11.36
C ALA A 55 -10.77 -1.39 -12.48
N GLN A 56 -10.34 -0.12 -12.40
CA GLN A 56 -10.53 0.88 -13.46
C GLN A 56 -9.40 0.84 -14.51
N GLU A 57 -8.48 -0.13 -14.40
CA GLU A 57 -7.33 -0.32 -15.30
C GLU A 57 -6.54 0.97 -15.56
N PRO A 58 -6.04 1.66 -14.50
CA PRO A 58 -5.23 2.85 -14.69
C PRO A 58 -3.93 2.51 -15.43
N GLU A 59 -3.47 3.44 -16.27
CA GLU A 59 -2.17 3.32 -16.93
C GLU A 59 -1.06 3.47 -15.89
N LEU A 60 -0.36 2.38 -15.60
CA LEU A 60 0.66 2.33 -14.57
C LEU A 60 2.00 2.92 -15.05
N PRO A 61 2.81 3.49 -14.15
CA PRO A 61 4.11 4.06 -14.49
C PRO A 61 5.20 3.01 -14.75
N CYS A 62 4.89 1.71 -14.59
CA CYS A 62 5.85 0.60 -14.63
C CYS A 62 5.28 -0.58 -15.42
N GLU A 63 6.15 -1.39 -16.02
CA GLU A 63 5.76 -2.59 -16.76
C GLU A 63 5.26 -3.71 -15.82
N ALA A 64 3.93 -3.85 -15.67
CA ALA A 64 3.17 -5.07 -15.35
C ALA A 64 1.69 -4.71 -15.18
N SER A 65 0.82 -5.70 -14.96
CA SER A 65 -0.58 -5.44 -14.60
C SER A 65 -0.71 -4.91 -13.17
N SER A 66 -1.81 -4.20 -12.88
CA SER A 66 -2.15 -3.79 -11.52
C SER A 66 -2.20 -4.98 -10.56
N GLU A 67 -2.78 -6.11 -10.98
CA GLU A 67 -2.82 -7.36 -10.19
C GLU A 67 -1.41 -7.81 -9.78
N SER A 68 -0.45 -7.79 -10.72
CA SER A 68 0.93 -8.21 -10.46
C SER A 68 1.64 -7.32 -9.42
N TRP A 69 1.34 -6.02 -9.43
CA TRP A 69 1.92 -5.07 -8.46
C TRP A 69 1.20 -5.11 -7.12
N LEU A 70 -0.13 -5.25 -7.11
CA LEU A 70 -0.92 -5.39 -5.90
C LEU A 70 -0.54 -6.64 -5.11
N GLU A 71 -0.26 -7.76 -5.77
CA GLU A 71 0.24 -8.97 -5.09
C GLU A 71 1.58 -8.70 -4.37
N LYS A 72 2.49 -7.95 -4.99
CA LYS A 72 3.79 -7.60 -4.38
C LYS A 72 3.59 -6.66 -3.20
N LEU A 73 2.77 -5.62 -3.39
CA LEU A 73 2.46 -4.64 -2.35
C LEU A 73 1.69 -5.25 -1.19
N TYR A 74 0.83 -6.25 -1.41
CA TYR A 74 0.19 -7.02 -0.36
C TYR A 74 1.25 -7.66 0.55
N ASN A 75 2.24 -8.32 -0.04
CA ASN A 75 3.34 -8.95 0.71
C ASN A 75 4.23 -7.91 1.40
N SER A 76 4.57 -6.82 0.72
CA SER A 76 5.45 -5.77 1.25
C SER A 76 4.81 -4.98 2.40
N PHE A 77 3.54 -4.57 2.26
CA PHE A 77 2.81 -3.85 3.31
C PHE A 77 2.39 -4.77 4.45
N GLY A 78 1.77 -5.92 4.15
CA GLY A 78 1.34 -6.88 5.15
C GLY A 78 2.52 -7.42 5.96
N GLY A 79 3.61 -7.82 5.29
CA GLY A 79 4.84 -8.26 5.95
C GLY A 79 5.46 -7.18 6.83
N TYR A 80 5.53 -5.93 6.34
CA TYR A 80 6.00 -4.80 7.13
C TYR A 80 5.14 -4.55 8.38
N LEU A 81 3.82 -4.50 8.24
CA LEU A 81 2.90 -4.24 9.36
C LEU A 81 2.96 -5.37 10.39
N PHE A 82 3.02 -6.63 9.94
CA PHE A 82 3.23 -7.78 10.81
C PHE A 82 4.54 -7.67 11.61
N GLU A 83 5.67 -7.39 10.95
CA GLU A 83 6.97 -7.21 11.61
C GLU A 83 6.99 -6.05 12.63
N LYS A 84 6.11 -5.07 12.48
CA LYS A 84 5.96 -3.93 13.41
C LYS A 84 4.92 -4.14 14.50
N GLY A 85 4.25 -5.29 14.53
CA GLY A 85 3.21 -5.59 15.52
C GLY A 85 1.88 -4.91 15.23
N TYR A 86 1.64 -4.52 13.97
CA TYR A 86 0.39 -3.93 13.49
C TYR A 86 -0.46 -4.93 12.70
N GLU A 87 -0.31 -6.24 12.98
CA GLU A 87 -1.08 -7.32 12.35
C GLU A 87 -2.59 -7.07 12.48
N GLN A 88 -3.07 -6.63 13.64
CA GLN A 88 -4.48 -6.32 13.84
C GLN A 88 -4.99 -5.22 12.88
N GLN A 89 -4.22 -4.15 12.67
CA GLN A 89 -4.62 -3.07 11.75
C GLN A 89 -4.63 -3.52 10.29
N TRP A 90 -3.86 -4.54 9.94
CA TRP A 90 -3.88 -5.15 8.63
C TRP A 90 -5.12 -6.04 8.49
N ASP A 91 -5.28 -7.01 9.40
CA ASP A 91 -6.34 -8.01 9.39
C ASP A 91 -7.74 -7.41 9.48
N ASP A 92 -7.96 -6.41 10.34
CA ASP A 92 -9.24 -5.73 10.49
C ASP A 92 -9.73 -5.13 9.16
N GLU A 93 -8.81 -4.70 8.28
CA GLU A 93 -9.17 -4.14 6.98
C GLU A 93 -9.29 -5.22 5.90
N ILE A 94 -8.60 -6.37 6.02
CA ILE A 94 -8.85 -7.54 5.16
C ILE A 94 -10.30 -8.01 5.31
N ASP A 95 -10.78 -8.08 6.56
CA ASP A 95 -12.14 -8.56 6.87
C ASP A 95 -13.24 -7.59 6.40
N ASN A 96 -12.89 -6.33 6.11
CA ASN A 96 -13.82 -5.28 5.67
C ASN A 96 -13.74 -4.96 4.16
N ALA A 97 -12.82 -5.59 3.43
CA ALA A 97 -12.57 -5.36 2.00
C ALA A 97 -13.37 -6.27 1.05
#